data_AF-A0A6G0M1T7-F1
#
_entry.id   AF-A0A6G0M1T7-F1
#
_cell.length_a   1.000
_cell.length_b   1.000
_cell.length_c   1.000
_cell.angle_alpha   90.00
_cell.angle_beta   90.00
_cell.angle_gamma   90.00
#
_symmetry.space_group_name_H-M   'P 1'
#
loop_
_entity.id
_entity.type
_entity.pdbx_description
1 polymer ?
#
loop_
_entity_poly.entity_id
_entity_poly.type
_entity_poly.pdbx_seq_one_letter_code
_entity_poly.pdbx_strand_id
1 'polypeptide(L)'
;MHLVVTLKLNIVGYPVLVCGITDASRSFHQLELFVTSQPQREHFAAAPIALCRRYARVNGAELQVEFVLGEADKAQHKAFRDVFADCSLKYLMCFYHIF
;
A
#
# COMPACT_ATOMS: atom_id res chain seq x y z
N MET A 1 -8.31 10.95 -1.70
CA MET A 1 -8.30 9.50 -2.05
C MET A 1 -7.33 8.81 -1.09
N HIS A 2 -7.63 7.60 -0.62
CA HIS A 2 -6.77 6.92 0.37
C HIS A 2 -6.15 5.68 -0.26
N LEU A 3 -4.83 5.55 -0.21
CA LEU A 3 -4.15 4.30 -0.53
C LEU A 3 -4.23 3.39 0.71
N VAL A 4 -4.82 2.22 0.55
CA VAL A 4 -4.89 1.21 1.61
C VAL A 4 -3.95 0.07 1.25
N VAL A 5 -3.07 -0.28 2.17
CA VAL A 5 -2.14 -1.41 2.04
C VAL A 5 -2.20 -2.26 3.29
N THR A 6 -2.77 -3.45 3.19
CA THR A 6 -2.80 -4.43 4.29
C THR A 6 -1.87 -5.60 4.02
N LEU A 7 -1.33 -6.19 5.07
CA LEU A 7 -0.48 -7.38 4.99
C LEU A 7 -1.28 -8.60 5.44
N LYS A 8 -1.39 -9.60 4.56
CA LYS A 8 -2.00 -10.90 4.87
C LYS A 8 -1.04 -12.04 4.57
N LEU A 9 -1.25 -13.19 5.20
CA LEU A 9 -0.56 -14.42 4.79
C LEU A 9 -1.45 -15.18 3.81
N ASN A 10 -0.84 -15.73 2.76
CA ASN A 10 -1.54 -16.71 1.90
C ASN A 10 -1.64 -18.08 2.60
N ILE A 11 -2.30 -19.04 1.94
CA ILE A 11 -2.52 -20.40 2.50
C ILE A 11 -1.24 -21.18 2.79
N VAL A 12 -0.10 -20.78 2.20
CA VAL A 12 1.21 -21.41 2.39
C VAL A 12 2.11 -20.56 3.31
N GLY A 13 1.59 -19.48 3.89
CA GLY A 13 2.31 -18.64 4.86
C GLY A 13 3.17 -17.53 4.25
N TYR A 14 3.06 -17.23 2.96
CA TYR A 14 3.77 -16.10 2.36
C TYR A 14 3.05 -14.78 2.63
N PRO A 15 3.77 -13.72 3.02
CA PRO A 15 3.21 -12.38 3.11
C PRO A 15 2.74 -11.85 1.75
N VAL A 16 1.54 -11.28 1.74
CA VAL A 16 0.87 -10.66 0.59
C VAL A 16 0.44 -9.27 1.00
N LEU A 17 0.97 -8.27 0.29
CA LEU A 17 0.52 -6.89 0.37
C LEU A 17 -0.70 -6.73 -0.52
N VAL A 18 -1.85 -6.46 0.08
CA VAL A 18 -3.09 -6.14 -0.62
C VAL A 18 -3.17 -4.63 -0.76
N CYS A 19 -2.96 -4.13 -1.97
CA CYS A 19 -2.97 -2.71 -2.26
C CYS A 19 -4.28 -2.32 -2.96
N GLY A 20 -4.91 -1.26 -2.50
CA GLY A 20 -6.10 -0.71 -3.13
C GLY A 20 -6.35 0.73 -2.75
N ILE A 21 -7.38 1.32 -3.34
CA ILE A 21 -7.79 2.69 -3.10
C ILE A 21 -9.17 2.71 -2.48
N THR A 22 -9.37 3.60 -1.52
CA THR A 22 -10.70 3.90 -1.00
C THR A 22 -11.19 5.19 -1.63
N ASP A 23 -12.37 5.13 -2.25
CA ASP A 23 -13.03 6.26 -2.88
C ASP A 23 -13.80 7.14 -1.88
N ALA A 24 -14.43 8.21 -2.38
CA ALA A 24 -15.21 9.12 -1.54
C ALA A 24 -16.46 8.46 -0.91
N SER A 25 -16.96 7.37 -1.50
CA SER A 25 -18.07 6.57 -0.96
C SER A 25 -17.62 5.61 0.16
N ARG A 26 -16.33 5.61 0.50
CA ARG A 26 -15.67 4.68 1.42
C ARG A 26 -15.66 3.23 0.92
N SER A 27 -15.85 3.03 -0.38
CA SER A 27 -15.72 1.72 -1.00
C SER A 27 -14.27 1.43 -1.29
N PHE A 28 -13.82 0.23 -0.93
CA PHE A 28 -12.46 -0.23 -1.21
C PHE A 28 -12.40 -0.90 -2.59
N HIS A 29 -11.46 -0.46 -3.42
CA HIS A 29 -11.19 -1.00 -4.74
C HIS A 29 -9.77 -1.55 -4.77
N GLN A 30 -9.64 -2.87 -4.91
CA GLN A 30 -8.34 -3.52 -4.99
C GLN A 30 -7.65 -3.18 -6.32
N LEU A 31 -6.38 -2.81 -6.27
CA LEU A 31 -5.57 -2.46 -7.44
C LEU A 31 -4.54 -3.54 -7.77
N GLU A 32 -3.79 -4.03 -6.78
CA GLU A 32 -2.71 -4.99 -7.01
C GLU A 32 -2.41 -5.82 -5.75
N LEU A 33 -1.88 -7.02 -5.95
CA LEU A 33 -1.38 -7.91 -4.90
C LEU A 33 0.12 -8.11 -5.10
N PHE A 34 0.91 -7.89 -4.05
CA PHE A 34 2.35 -8.19 -4.07
C PHE A 34 2.65 -9.32 -3.09
N VAL A 35 3.02 -10.48 -3.64
CA VAL A 35 3.52 -11.60 -2.85
C VAL A 35 5.01 -11.37 -2.59
N THR A 36 5.42 -11.41 -1.33
CA THR A 36 6.83 -11.28 -0.93
C THR A 36 7.25 -12.49 -0.12
N SER A 37 8.52 -12.86 -0.21
CA SER A 37 9.11 -13.88 0.66
C SER A 37 9.26 -13.40 2.10
N GLN A 38 9.47 -12.10 2.32
CA GLN A 38 9.72 -11.53 3.64
C GLN A 38 9.07 -10.15 3.81
N PRO A 39 8.54 -9.81 5.00
CA PRO A 39 8.00 -8.49 5.30
C PRO A 39 9.11 -7.52 5.74
N GLN A 40 10.05 -7.22 4.85
CA GLN A 40 11.14 -6.28 5.11
C GLN A 40 10.90 -4.92 4.45
N ARG A 41 11.58 -3.87 4.95
CA ARG A 41 11.45 -2.48 4.46
C ARG A 41 11.62 -2.35 2.95
N GLU A 42 12.55 -3.08 2.35
CA GLU A 42 12.79 -3.07 0.90
C GLU A 42 11.60 -3.59 0.10
N HIS A 43 10.95 -4.66 0.57
CA HIS A 43 9.75 -5.20 -0.05
C HIS A 43 8.55 -4.27 0.13
N PHE A 44 8.43 -3.64 1.31
CA PHE A 44 7.42 -2.62 1.57
C PHE A 44 7.61 -1.35 0.73
N ALA A 45 8.83 -1.03 0.30
CA ALA A 45 9.09 0.10 -0.59
C ALA A 45 8.85 -0.26 -2.07
N ALA A 46 9.24 -1.48 -2.48
CA ALA A 46 9.11 -1.92 -3.86
C ALA A 46 7.64 -2.00 -4.33
N ALA A 47 6.74 -2.48 -3.48
CA ALA A 47 5.31 -2.61 -3.79
C ALA A 47 4.62 -1.27 -4.18
N PRO A 48 4.65 -0.21 -3.35
CA PRO A 48 4.05 1.08 -3.71
C PRO A 48 4.74 1.74 -4.92
N ILE A 49 6.06 1.58 -5.09
CA ILE A 49 6.75 2.08 -6.29
C ILE A 49 6.20 1.39 -7.55
N ALA A 50 6.09 0.07 -7.53
CA ALA A 50 5.55 -0.69 -8.65
C ALA A 50 4.08 -0.32 -8.93
N LEU A 51 3.27 -0.15 -7.87
CA LEU A 51 1.88 0.28 -7.97
C LEU A 51 1.76 1.65 -8.64
N CYS A 52 2.52 2.65 -8.18
CA CYS A 52 2.50 4.01 -8.75
C CYS A 52 2.88 3.99 -10.24
N ARG A 53 3.93 3.22 -10.60
CA ARG A 53 4.34 3.04 -11.99
C ARG A 53 3.26 2.38 -12.84
N ARG A 54 2.62 1.33 -12.34
CA ARG A 54 1.54 0.64 -13.05
C ARG A 54 0.32 1.55 -13.23
N TYR A 55 -0.08 2.25 -12.17
CA TYR A 55 -1.19 3.20 -12.19
C TYR A 55 -0.94 4.30 -13.24
N ALA A 56 0.25 4.92 -13.22
CA ALA A 56 0.61 5.96 -14.18
C ALA A 56 0.61 5.45 -15.62
N ARG A 57 1.11 4.23 -15.84
CA ARG A 57 1.09 3.60 -17.17
C ARG A 57 -0.31 3.34 -17.70
N VAL A 58 -1.24 2.92 -16.84
CA VAL A 58 -2.61 2.57 -17.25
C VAL A 58 -3.48 3.81 -17.41
N ASN A 59 -3.36 4.78 -16.49
CA ASN A 59 -4.24 5.95 -16.44
C ASN A 59 -3.67 7.21 -17.10
N GLY A 60 -2.39 7.20 -17.48
CA GLY A 60 -1.71 8.36 -18.07
C GLY A 60 -1.43 9.49 -17.07
N ALA A 61 -1.64 9.26 -15.77
CA ALA A 61 -1.46 10.25 -14.71
C ALA A 61 -0.94 9.59 -13.42
N GLU A 62 -0.13 10.34 -12.66
CA GLU A 62 0.42 9.85 -11.40
C GLU A 62 -0.65 9.60 -10.33
N LEU A 63 -0.40 8.61 -9.47
CA LEU A 63 -1.27 8.31 -8.34
C LEU A 63 -1.05 9.38 -7.26
N GLN A 64 -2.07 10.21 -7.03
CA GLN A 64 -2.05 11.23 -5.98
C GLN A 64 -2.45 10.62 -4.64
N VAL A 65 -1.46 10.44 -3.74
CA VAL A 65 -1.64 9.82 -2.42
C VAL A 65 -1.53 10.87 -1.32
N GLU A 66 -2.66 11.18 -0.68
CA GLU A 66 -2.70 12.08 0.50
C GLU A 66 -2.65 11.27 1.81
N PHE A 67 -3.27 10.10 1.82
CA PHE A 67 -3.34 9.23 2.99
C PHE A 67 -2.94 7.80 2.62
N VAL A 68 -2.14 7.19 3.49
CA VAL A 68 -1.86 5.75 3.48
C VAL A 68 -2.48 5.13 4.72
N LEU A 69 -3.32 4.12 4.53
CA LEU A 69 -3.79 3.23 5.59
C LEU A 69 -2.97 1.96 5.54
N GLY A 70 -2.10 1.74 6.52
CA GLY A 70 -1.18 0.61 6.55
C GLY A 70 -1.20 -0.15 7.87
N GLU A 71 -0.43 -1.23 7.95
CA GLU A 71 -0.21 -1.98 9.18
C GLU A 71 0.51 -1.13 10.23
N ALA A 72 0.37 -1.56 11.48
CA ALA A 72 1.11 -1.05 12.63
C ALA A 72 2.58 -1.53 12.64
N ASP A 73 3.22 -1.57 11.47
CA ASP A 73 4.59 -2.06 11.30
C ASP A 73 5.59 -0.91 11.05
N LYS A 74 6.71 -0.94 11.78
CA LYS A 74 7.74 0.11 11.68
C LYS A 74 8.46 0.10 10.33
N ALA A 75 8.70 -1.08 9.76
CA ALA A 75 9.39 -1.19 8.48
C ALA A 75 8.51 -0.68 7.33
N GLN A 76 7.22 -1.01 7.37
CA GLN A 76 6.22 -0.49 6.43
C GLN A 76 6.07 1.03 6.59
N HIS A 77 5.88 1.54 7.80
CA HIS A 77 5.76 2.98 8.04
C HIS A 77 6.95 3.75 7.48
N LYS A 78 8.17 3.28 7.74
CA LYS A 78 9.39 3.93 7.23
C LYS A 78 9.48 3.85 5.71
N ALA A 79 9.25 2.67 5.12
CA ALA A 79 9.28 2.48 3.67
C ALA A 79 8.33 3.44 2.95
N PHE A 80 7.10 3.56 3.42
CA PHE A 80 6.08 4.39 2.77
C PHE A 80 6.40 5.89 2.93
N ARG A 81 6.92 6.30 4.09
CA ARG A 81 7.42 7.66 4.30
C ARG A 81 8.55 8.02 3.34
N ASP A 82 9.44 7.07 3.04
CA ASP A 82 10.53 7.29 2.08
C ASP A 82 10.02 7.35 0.63
N VAL A 83 9.10 6.44 0.25
CA VAL A 83 8.56 6.36 -1.12
C VAL A 83 7.72 7.59 -1.47
N PHE A 84 6.98 8.12 -0.52
CA PHE A 84 6.09 9.28 -0.70
C PHE A 84 6.65 10.55 -0.04
N ALA A 85 7.98 10.68 0.05
CA ALA A 85 8.63 11.79 0.73
C ALA A 85 8.28 13.17 0.12
N ASP A 86 8.02 13.22 -1.19
CA ASP A 86 7.64 14.44 -1.91
C ASP A 86 6.15 14.79 -1.77
N CYS A 87 5.36 13.92 -1.14
CA CYS A 87 3.94 14.12 -0.90
C CYS A 87 3.69 14.59 0.54
N SER A 88 2.61 15.33 0.77
CA SER A 88 2.10 15.65 2.12
C SER A 88 1.41 14.44 2.79
N LEU A 89 2.08 13.28 2.73
CA LEU A 89 1.51 11.99 3.12
C LEU A 89 1.18 11.94 4.62
N LYS A 90 -0.05 11.55 4.93
CA LYS A 90 -0.47 11.13 6.28
C LYS A 90 -0.57 9.60 6.34
N TYR A 91 0.29 8.98 7.13
CA TYR A 91 0.21 7.56 7.43
C TYR A 91 -0.75 7.32 8.61
N LEU A 92 -1.77 6.50 8.38
CA LEU A 92 -2.77 6.10 9.35
C LEU A 92 -2.69 4.58 9.54
N MET A 93 -2.89 4.13 10.78
CA MET A 93 -3.01 2.71 11.07
C MET A 93 -4.35 2.20 10.55
N CYS A 94 -4.33 1.10 9.79
CA CYS A 94 -5.52 0.41 9.35
C CYS A 94 -6.02 -0.49 10.48
N PHE A 95 -7.21 -0.20 11.02
CA PHE A 95 -7.87 -1.06 12.02
C PHE A 95 -8.68 -2.19 11.38
N TYR A 96 -8.88 -2.15 10.06
CA TYR A 96 -9.53 -3.22 9.32
C TYR A 96 -8.51 -4.32 9.01
N HIS A 97 -8.14 -5.08 10.04
CA HIS A 97 -7.61 -6.41 9.82
C HIS A 97 -8.81 -7.27 9.39
N ILE A 98 -9.06 -7.34 8.08
CA ILE A 98 -10.10 -8.24 7.56
C ILE A 98 -9.67 -9.66 7.95
N PHE A 99 -10.29 -10.18 9.00
CA PHE A 99 -10.11 -11.54 9.53
C PHE A 99 -10.30 -12.59 8.45
#